data_AF-A0A967J6E9-F1
#
_entry.id   AF-A0A967J6E9-F1
#
_cell.length_a   1.000
_cell.length_b   1.000
_cell.length_c   1.000
_cell.angle_alpha   90.00
_cell.angle_beta   90.00
_cell.angle_gamma   90.00
#
_symmetry.space_group_name_H-M   'P 1'
#
loop_
_entity.id
_entity.type
_entity.pdbx_description
1 polymer ?
#
loop_
_entity_poly.entity_id
_entity_poly.type
_entity_poly.pdbx_seq_one_letter_code
_entity_poly.pdbx_strand_id
1 'polypeptide(L)' 'ASHGGIRDWIHHDERSAGFFALGLARAGSRAVAIVSTSGTAAAEYHPAVVEAALTRVPLLILTADRPPELRDVGA' A
#
# COMPACT_ATOMS: atom_id res chain seq x y z
N ALA A 1 17.62 -6.63 5.22
CA ALA A 1 18.42 -5.63 5.94
C ALA A 1 17.46 -4.74 6.73
N SER A 2 17.73 -4.45 8.00
CA SER A 2 16.92 -3.50 8.76
C SER A 2 17.31 -2.08 8.36
N HIS A 3 16.34 -1.28 7.91
CA HIS A 3 16.54 0.12 7.55
C HIS A 3 16.13 0.99 8.74
N GLY A 4 17.08 1.40 9.58
CA GLY A 4 16.79 2.12 10.85
C GLY A 4 16.08 3.46 10.71
N GLY A 5 15.96 4.01 9.48
CA GLY A 5 15.18 5.21 9.19
C GLY A 5 13.70 4.95 8.87
N ILE A 6 13.27 3.68 8.81
CA ILE A 6 11.91 3.29 8.45
C ILE A 6 11.27 2.63 9.66
N ARG A 7 10.11 3.15 10.07
CA ARG A 7 9.23 2.48 11.04
C ARG A 7 8.18 1.69 10.27
N ASP A 8 8.05 0.42 10.60
CA ASP A 8 7.08 -0.49 10.01
C ASP A 8 5.86 -0.70 10.91
N TRP A 9 4.74 -1.01 10.26
CA TRP A 9 3.50 -1.44 10.90
C TRP A 9 2.93 -2.61 10.12
N ILE A 10 2.63 -3.71 10.81
CA ILE A 10 2.09 -4.92 10.19
C ILE A 10 0.58 -4.89 10.32
N HIS A 11 -0.12 -5.05 9.20
CA HIS A 11 -1.57 -5.18 9.12
C HIS A 11 -1.91 -6.40 8.27
N HIS A 12 -2.89 -7.19 8.72
CA HIS A 12 -3.33 -8.39 8.01
C HIS A 12 -4.44 -8.13 6.98
N ASP A 13 -5.10 -6.98 7.04
CA ASP A 13 -6.16 -6.56 6.14
C ASP A 13 -5.68 -5.33 5.35
N GLU A 14 -5.53 -5.48 4.04
CA GLU A 14 -4.97 -4.45 3.17
C GLU A 14 -5.84 -3.20 3.10
N ARG A 15 -7.16 -3.35 3.08
CA ARG A 15 -8.07 -2.20 3.04
C ARG A 15 -7.93 -1.34 4.28
N SER A 16 -7.85 -1.98 5.45
CA SER A 16 -7.61 -1.34 6.73
C SER A 16 -6.21 -0.71 6.79
N ALA A 17 -5.20 -1.41 6.28
CA ALA A 17 -3.85 -0.88 6.16
C ALA A 17 -3.79 0.38 5.28
N GLY A 18 -4.57 0.41 4.20
CA GLY A 18 -4.74 1.57 3.31
C GLY A 18 -5.22 2.82 4.06
N PHE A 19 -6.30 2.70 4.82
CA PHE A 19 -6.82 3.81 5.61
C PHE A 19 -5.94 4.18 6.81
N PHE A 20 -5.27 3.20 7.43
CA PHE A 20 -4.28 3.46 8.48
C PHE A 20 -3.13 4.31 7.96
N ALA A 21 -2.55 3.94 6.81
CA ALA A 21 -1.49 4.68 6.16
C ALA A 21 -1.94 6.08 5.69
N LEU A 22 -3.16 6.20 5.15
CA LEU A 22 -3.77 7.50 4.84
C LEU A 22 -3.81 8.41 6.06
N GLY A 23 -4.27 7.88 7.20
CA GLY A 23 -4.31 8.61 8.48
C GLY A 23 -2.91 9.03 8.94
N LEU A 24 -1.93 8.12 8.86
CA LEU A 24 -0.53 8.42 9.18
C LEU A 24 0.06 9.52 8.29
N ALA A 25 -0.14 9.44 6.98
CA ALA A 25 0.37 10.42 6.02
C ALA A 25 -0.26 11.80 6.24
N ARG A 26 -1.56 11.84 6.51
CA ARG A 26 -2.31 13.06 6.80
C ARG A 26 -1.85 13.71 8.12
N ALA A 27 -1.69 12.93 9.18
CA ALA A 27 -1.27 13.45 10.49
C ALA A 27 0.20 13.89 10.48
N GLY A 28 1.07 13.14 9.79
CA GLY A 28 2.51 13.39 9.76
C GLY A 28 2.95 14.43 8.72
N SER A 29 2.09 14.81 7.78
CA SER A 29 2.45 15.63 6.61
C SER A 29 3.68 15.07 5.87
N ARG A 30 3.77 13.75 5.78
CA ARG A 30 4.88 13.01 5.18
C ARG A 30 4.35 11.87 4.34
N ALA A 31 5.06 11.52 3.28
CA ALA A 31 4.73 10.38 2.46
C ALA A 31 4.80 9.08 3.30
N VAL A 32 3.78 8.23 3.15
CA VAL A 32 3.76 6.88 3.74
C VAL A 32 3.70 5.86 2.61
N ALA A 33 4.56 4.85 2.69
CA ALA A 33 4.56 3.72 1.78
C ALA A 33 3.75 2.56 2.38
N ILE A 34 3.02 1.86 1.53
CA ILE A 34 2.31 0.62 1.87
C ILE A 34 2.75 -0.46 0.89
N VAL A 35 3.06 -1.65 1.40
CA VAL A 35 3.52 -2.80 0.62
C VAL A 35 2.53 -3.95 0.77
N SER A 36 2.18 -4.58 -0.35
CA SER A 36 1.41 -5.82 -0.37
C SER A 36 1.99 -6.85 -1.32
N THR A 37 1.51 -8.09 -1.17
CA THR A 37 1.70 -9.15 -2.15
C THR A 37 0.88 -8.89 -3.44
N SER A 38 1.06 -9.72 -4.45
CA SER A 38 0.27 -9.71 -5.68
C SER A 38 -1.18 -10.12 -5.46
N GLY A 39 -2.05 -9.87 -6.44
CA GLY A 39 -3.44 -10.34 -6.43
C GLY A 39 -4.41 -9.35 -5.78
N THR A 40 -5.44 -9.87 -5.09
CA THR A 40 -6.53 -9.04 -4.53
C THR A 40 -6.05 -8.03 -3.48
N ALA A 41 -4.93 -8.32 -2.81
CA ALA A 41 -4.28 -7.41 -1.87
C ALA A 41 -4.02 -6.01 -2.46
N ALA A 42 -3.64 -5.92 -3.74
CA ALA A 42 -3.46 -4.64 -4.42
C ALA A 42 -4.79 -3.89 -4.65
N ALA A 43 -5.86 -4.63 -4.96
CA ALA A 43 -7.19 -4.06 -5.21
C ALA A 43 -7.83 -3.51 -3.92
N GLU A 44 -7.58 -4.14 -2.78
CA GLU A 44 -8.10 -3.69 -1.48
C GLU A 44 -7.57 -2.31 -1.05
N TYR A 45 -6.45 -1.83 -1.63
CA TYR A 45 -5.98 -0.45 -1.41
C TYR A 45 -6.80 0.62 -2.16
N HIS A 46 -7.63 0.23 -3.13
CA HIS A 46 -8.32 1.17 -4.01
C HIS A 46 -9.13 2.25 -3.27
N PRO A 47 -9.91 1.95 -2.21
CA PRO A 47 -10.65 2.98 -1.48
C PRO A 47 -9.73 4.04 -0.84
N ALA A 48 -8.59 3.63 -0.30
CA ALA A 48 -7.62 4.56 0.30
C ALA A 48 -6.89 5.39 -0.77
N VAL A 49 -6.63 4.82 -1.95
CA VAL A 49 -6.06 5.54 -3.11
C VAL A 49 -7.00 6.62 -3.61
N VAL A 50 -8.29 6.30 -3.76
CA VAL A 50 -9.32 7.28 -4.16
C VAL A 50 -9.37 8.44 -3.17
N GLU A 51 -9.42 8.14 -1.87
CA GLU A 51 -9.44 9.17 -0.83
C GLU A 51 -8.17 10.01 -0.82
N ALA A 52 -7.00 9.39 -0.96
CA ALA A 52 -5.71 10.10 -1.04
C ALA A 52 -5.65 11.05 -2.24
N ALA A 53 -6.18 10.63 -3.39
CA ALA A 53 -6.24 11.46 -4.60
C ALA A 53 -7.16 12.68 -4.41
N LEU A 54 -8.35 12.48 -3.82
CA LEU A 54 -9.30 13.56 -3.55
C LEU A 54 -8.76 14.57 -2.52
N THR A 55 -8.04 14.08 -1.51
CA THR A 55 -7.56 14.89 -0.38
C THR A 55 -6.11 15.35 -0.52
N ARG A 56 -5.42 14.96 -1.60
CA ARG A 56 -4.00 15.26 -1.88
C ARG A 56 -3.05 14.76 -0.77
N VAL A 57 -3.35 13.59 -0.21
CA VAL A 57 -2.50 12.95 0.80
C VAL A 57 -1.41 12.12 0.10
N PRO A 58 -0.13 12.27 0.46
CA PRO A 58 0.96 11.55 -0.20
C PRO A 58 1.03 10.09 0.25
N LEU A 59 0.43 9.19 -0.53
CA LEU A 59 0.56 7.74 -0.37
C LEU A 59 1.35 7.11 -1.51
N LEU A 60 2.28 6.23 -1.16
CA LEU A 60 3.02 5.39 -2.10
C LEU A 60 2.57 3.93 -1.97
N ILE A 61 2.00 3.40 -3.04
CA ILE A 61 1.53 2.02 -3.08
C ILE A 61 2.57 1.15 -3.80
N LEU A 62 3.12 0.17 -3.11
CA LEU A 62 4.18 -0.73 -3.58
C LEU A 62 3.64 -2.16 -3.63
N THR A 63 3.07 -2.54 -4.77
CA THR A 63 2.53 -3.89 -4.96
C THR A 63 3.58 -4.81 -5.54
N ALA A 64 3.79 -5.96 -4.92
CA ALA A 64 4.48 -7.05 -5.59
C ALA A 64 3.61 -7.58 -6.74
N ASP A 65 4.25 -8.09 -7.79
CA ASP A 65 3.55 -8.74 -8.90
C ASP A 65 4.32 -9.96 -9.39
N ARG A 66 3.60 -10.87 -10.05
CA ARG A 66 4.18 -12.02 -10.74
C ARG A 66 5.01 -11.53 -11.93
N PRO A 67 6.12 -12.21 -12.25
CA PRO A 67 6.89 -11.88 -13.44
C PRO A 67 6.02 -12.09 -14.71
N PRO A 68 6.31 -11.37 -15.81
CA PRO A 68 5.44 -11.37 -17.00
C PRO A 68 5.12 -12.77 -17.54
N GLU A 69 6.07 -13.70 -17.49
CA GLU A 69 5.92 -15.09 -17.95
C GLU A 69 4.94 -15.93 -17.12
N LEU A 70 4.55 -15.47 -15.93
CA LEU A 70 3.61 -16.16 -15.03
C LEU A 70 2.23 -15.49 -14.99
N ARG A 71 1.95 -14.53 -15.86
CA ARG A 71 0.63 -13.90 -16.00
C ARG A 71 -0.25 -14.71 -16.96
N ASP A 72 -1.55 -14.80 -16.68
CA ASP A 72 -2.57 -15.46 -17.51
C ASP A 72 -2.36 -16.98 -17.76
N VAL A 73 -1.52 -17.64 -16.96
CA VAL A 73 -1.23 -19.08 -17.06
C VAL A 73 -1.77 -19.92 -15.91
N GLY A 74 -2.57 -19.33 -15.00
CA GLY A 74 -3.14 -20.02 -13.84
C GLY A 74 -2.13 -20.40 -12.74
N ALA A 75 -0.91 -19.86 -12.82
CA ALA A 75 0.10 -19.96 -11.77
C ALA A 75 -0.36 -19.27 -10.49
#